data_AF-W6MAD7-F1
#
_entry.id   AF-W6MAD7-F1
#
_cell.length_a   1.000
_cell.length_b   1.000
_cell.length_c   1.000
_cell.angle_alpha   90.00
_cell.angle_beta   90.00
_cell.angle_gamma   90.00
#
_symmetry.space_group_name_H-M   'P 1'
#
loop_
_entity.id
_entity.type
_entity.pdbx_description
1 polymer ?
#
loop_
_entity_poly.entity_id
_entity_poly.type
_entity_poly.pdbx_seq_one_letter_code
_entity_poly.pdbx_strand_id
1 'polypeptide(L)'
;MLTAAKAGRHGIRDYLRVLTMFRHGLRVSEAVGLRRNDADLDHARLWVRRLKNGLAVEHPIAGDELRAIKRYLTLRSDALPWLWVSERGHGSRA
;
A
#
# COMPACT_ATOMS: atom_id res chain seq x y z
N MET A 1 -0.23 13.99 13.49
CA MET A 1 -0.74 12.60 13.60
C MET A 1 0.05 11.63 12.71
N LEU A 2 0.16 11.87 11.41
CA LEU A 2 0.93 11.02 10.48
C LEU A 2 2.44 10.94 10.81
N THR A 3 3.05 11.96 11.42
CA THR A 3 4.48 11.94 11.81
C THR A 3 4.82 10.89 12.87
N ALA A 4 3.87 10.54 13.77
CA ALA A 4 4.11 9.55 14.82
C ALA A 4 4.30 8.13 14.26
N ALA A 5 3.64 7.81 13.13
CA ALA A 5 3.84 6.54 12.45
C ALA A 5 5.29 6.36 11.98
N LYS A 6 6.02 7.44 11.68
CA LYS A 6 7.44 7.36 11.26
C LYS A 6 8.41 6.98 12.40
N ALA A 7 7.98 7.05 13.66
CA ALA A 7 8.87 6.88 14.82
C ALA A 7 9.17 5.42 15.22
N GLY A 8 8.49 4.44 14.60
CA GLY A 8 8.73 3.01 14.87
C GLY A 8 9.76 2.35 13.93
N ARG A 9 10.24 1.16 14.29
CA ARG A 9 11.15 0.31 13.47
C ARG A 9 10.67 0.07 12.03
N HIS A 10 9.35 0.13 11.80
CA HIS A 10 8.68 -0.02 10.49
C HIS A 10 7.94 1.24 10.03
N GLY A 11 8.34 2.41 10.55
CA GLY A 11 7.49 3.58 10.52
C GLY A 11 7.14 4.11 9.14
N ILE A 12 8.01 3.87 8.15
CA ILE A 12 7.75 4.23 6.75
C ILE A 12 6.64 3.35 6.15
N ARG A 13 6.61 2.05 6.44
CA ARG A 13 5.59 1.11 5.93
C ARG A 13 4.22 1.44 6.50
N ASP A 14 4.14 1.57 7.82
CA ASP A 14 2.85 1.77 8.49
C ASP A 14 2.28 3.15 8.18
N TYR A 15 3.16 4.17 8.09
CA TYR A 15 2.81 5.49 7.56
C TYR A 15 2.23 5.40 6.15
N LEU A 16 2.94 4.74 5.22
CA LEU A 16 2.53 4.64 3.84
C LEU A 16 1.22 3.88 3.67
N ARG A 17 1.04 2.79 4.42
CA ARG A 17 -0.18 2.01 4.44
C ARG A 17 -1.37 2.85 4.90
N VAL A 18 -1.23 3.61 6.00
CA VAL A 18 -2.30 4.50 6.50
C VAL A 18 -2.57 5.64 5.53
N LEU A 19 -1.54 6.23 4.92
CA LEU A 19 -1.68 7.28 3.90
C LEU A 19 -2.46 6.77 2.68
N THR A 20 -2.10 5.58 2.18
CA THR A 20 -2.75 4.92 1.05
C THR A 20 -4.21 4.61 1.38
N MET A 21 -4.49 4.07 2.57
CA MET A 21 -5.86 3.82 3.03
C MET A 21 -6.69 5.10 3.06
N PHE A 22 -6.14 6.19 3.59
CA PHE A 22 -6.83 7.47 3.70
C PHE A 22 -7.12 8.09 2.33
N ARG A 23 -6.15 8.07 1.40
CA ARG A 23 -6.31 8.67 0.06
C ARG A 23 -7.26 7.91 -0.85
N HIS A 24 -7.23 6.58 -0.78
CA HIS A 24 -8.02 5.72 -1.68
C HIS A 24 -9.27 5.16 -1.01
N GLY A 25 -9.54 5.53 0.25
CA GLY A 25 -10.67 5.05 1.03
C GLY A 25 -10.67 3.53 1.21
N LEU A 26 -9.49 2.91 1.33
CA LEU A 26 -9.37 1.45 1.45
C LEU A 26 -9.80 0.98 2.83
N ARG A 27 -10.53 -0.14 2.87
CA ARG A 27 -10.71 -0.88 4.13
C ARG A 27 -9.39 -1.55 4.53
N VAL A 28 -9.27 -1.88 5.83
CA VAL A 28 -8.07 -2.56 6.35
C VAL A 28 -7.78 -3.85 5.59
N SER A 29 -8.80 -4.67 5.33
CA SER A 29 -8.69 -5.90 4.55
C SER A 29 -8.24 -5.68 3.11
N GLU A 30 -8.73 -4.63 2.45
CA GLU A 30 -8.38 -4.28 1.07
C GLU A 30 -6.92 -3.82 0.98
N ALA A 31 -6.50 -2.93 1.89
CA ALA A 31 -5.14 -2.43 1.92
C ALA A 31 -4.13 -3.51 2.32
N VAL A 32 -4.48 -4.45 3.19
CA VAL A 32 -3.60 -5.57 3.55
C VAL A 32 -3.47 -6.58 2.40
N GLY A 33 -4.52 -6.74 1.58
CA GLY A 33 -4.54 -7.61 0.40
C GLY A 33 -3.96 -7.01 -0.88
N LEU A 34 -3.50 -5.76 -0.85
CA LEU A 34 -3.03 -5.03 -2.03
C LEU A 34 -1.74 -5.66 -2.59
N ARG A 35 -1.70 -5.92 -3.90
CA ARG A 35 -0.55 -6.53 -4.59
C ARG A 35 0.30 -5.47 -5.29
N ARG A 36 1.56 -5.82 -5.56
CA ARG A 36 2.47 -4.99 -6.37
C ARG A 36 1.88 -4.74 -7.76
N ASN A 37 1.28 -5.75 -8.38
CA ASN A 37 0.66 -5.64 -9.70
C ASN A 37 -0.63 -4.79 -9.71
N ASP A 38 -1.23 -4.54 -8.54
CA ASP A 38 -2.36 -3.61 -8.46
C ASP A 38 -1.87 -2.15 -8.49
N ALA A 39 -0.59 -1.88 -8.24
CA ALA A 39 -0.01 -0.54 -8.26
C ALA A 39 0.86 -0.35 -9.51
N ASP A 40 0.31 0.36 -10.49
CA ASP A 40 1.05 0.80 -11.67
C ASP A 40 1.84 2.08 -11.33
N LEU A 41 3.12 1.89 -11.00
CA LEU A 41 4.00 2.99 -10.59
C LEU A 41 4.60 3.76 -11.78
N ASP A 42 4.38 3.28 -13.01
CA ASP A 42 4.84 3.95 -14.22
C ASP A 42 3.77 4.92 -14.73
N HIS A 43 2.49 4.52 -14.65
CA HIS A 43 1.35 5.37 -14.97
C HIS A 43 0.74 6.08 -13.75
N ALA A 44 1.32 5.88 -12.56
CA ALA A 44 0.85 6.43 -11.29
C ALA A 44 -0.64 6.11 -11.00
N ARG A 45 -1.02 4.84 -11.16
CA ARG A 45 -2.39 4.36 -10.94
C ARG A 45 -2.42 3.21 -9.94
N LEU A 46 -3.47 3.20 -9.11
CA LEU A 46 -3.73 2.13 -8.16
C LEU A 46 -5.07 1.46 -8.48
N TRP A 47 -5.02 0.17 -8.78
CA TRP A 47 -6.17 -0.67 -8.94
C TRP A 47 -6.73 -1.09 -7.58
N VAL A 48 -7.96 -0.67 -7.27
CA VAL A 48 -8.59 -0.98 -5.98
C VAL A 48 -9.65 -2.06 -6.16
N ARG A 49 -9.32 -3.28 -5.71
CA ARG A 49 -10.27 -4.41 -5.66
C ARG A 49 -11.17 -4.30 -4.43
N ARG A 50 -12.37 -3.78 -4.60
CA ARG A 50 -13.37 -3.67 -3.52
C ARG A 50 -13.99 -5.03 -3.21
N LEU A 51 -14.06 -5.40 -1.93
CA LEU A 51 -14.51 -6.74 -1.49
C LEU A 51 -16.04 -6.93 -1.46
N LYS A 52 -16.83 -5.86 -1.30
CA LYS A 52 -18.30 -5.97 -1.20
C LYS A 52 -18.98 -4.98 -2.14
N ASN A 53 -19.55 -5.45 -3.26
CA ASN A 53 -20.34 -4.69 -4.24
C ASN A 53 -19.77 -3.32 -4.66
N GLY A 54 -18.49 -3.07 -4.41
CA GLY A 54 -17.83 -1.85 -4.81
C GLY A 54 -17.33 -2.02 -6.23
N LEU A 55 -17.54 -1.01 -7.06
CA LEU A 55 -16.91 -0.95 -8.37
C LEU A 55 -15.40 -0.95 -8.16
N ALA A 56 -14.70 -1.87 -8.82
CA ALA A 56 -13.25 -1.80 -8.91
C ALA A 56 -12.91 -0.61 -9.82
N VAL A 57 -12.15 0.33 -9.29
CA VAL A 57 -11.82 1.59 -9.96
C VAL A 57 -10.32 1.84 -9.83
N GLU A 58 -9.76 2.46 -10.85
CA GLU A 58 -8.40 3.00 -10.82
C GLU A 58 -8.38 4.35 -10.13
N HIS A 59 -7.53 4.47 -9.12
CA HIS A 59 -7.30 5.72 -8.40
C HIS A 59 -5.94 6.30 -8.82
N PRO A 60 -5.84 7.61 -9.10
CA PRO A 60 -4.55 8.25 -9.35
C PRO A 60 -3.71 8.27 -8.07
N ILE A 61 -2.43 7.93 -8.20
CA ILE A 61 -1.44 7.98 -7.12
C ILE A 61 -0.81 9.37 -7.12
N ALA A 62 -0.91 10.08 -5.99
CA ALA A 62 -0.26 11.38 -5.86
C ALA A 62 1.27 11.25 -5.89
N GLY A 63 1.96 12.24 -6.45
CA GLY A 63 3.40 12.14 -6.73
C GLY A 63 4.29 11.97 -5.48
N ASP A 64 3.85 12.43 -4.31
CA ASP A 64 4.52 12.22 -3.03
C ASP A 64 4.38 10.77 -2.52
N GLU A 65 3.18 10.21 -2.66
CA GLU A 65 2.88 8.80 -2.36
C GLU A 65 3.59 7.87 -3.32
N LEU A 66 3.61 8.18 -4.61
CA LEU A 66 4.34 7.41 -5.62
C LEU A 66 5.82 7.31 -5.27
N ARG A 67 6.47 8.44 -4.94
CA ARG A 67 7.87 8.48 -4.53
C ARG A 67 8.11 7.67 -3.26
N ALA A 68 7.20 7.75 -2.30
CA ALA A 68 7.32 7.02 -1.06
C ALA A 68 7.10 5.50 -1.23
N ILE A 69 6.17 5.08 -2.09
CA ILE A 69 5.98 3.67 -2.47
C ILE A 69 7.23 3.14 -3.18
N LYS A 70 7.77 3.87 -4.18
CA LYS A 70 9.00 3.48 -4.87
C LYS A 70 10.16 3.31 -3.89
N ARG A 71 10.37 4.28 -2.99
CA ARG A 71 11.40 4.20 -1.94
C ARG A 71 11.20 3.00 -1.01
N TYR A 72 9.96 2.70 -0.63
CA TYR A 72 9.68 1.53 0.20
C TYR A 72 10.00 0.21 -0.55
N LEU A 73 9.65 0.10 -1.83
CA LEU A 73 9.95 -1.07 -2.64
C LEU A 73 11.46 -1.25 -2.86
N THR A 74 12.24 -0.18 -3.01
CA THR A 74 13.71 -0.29 -3.11
C THR A 74 14.38 -0.78 -1.83
N LEU A 75 13.74 -0.58 -0.67
CA LEU A 75 14.25 -1.08 0.62
C LEU A 75 13.92 -2.55 0.86
N ARG A 76 13.08 -3.17 0.01
CA ARG A 76 12.69 -4.57 0.12
C ARG A 76 13.62 -5.44 -0.74
N SER A 77 14.13 -6.51 -0.14
CA SER A 77 14.88 -7.57 -0.83
C SER A 77 14.01 -8.81 -1.14
N ASP A 78 12.71 -8.75 -0.83
CA ASP A 78 11.78 -9.87 -1.02
C ASP A 78 11.13 -9.90 -2.42
N ALA A 79 10.78 -11.10 -2.88
CA ALA A 79 10.00 -11.33 -4.09
C ALA A 79 8.50 -11.53 -3.82
N LEU A 80 7.99 -11.08 -2.66
CA LEU A 80 6.60 -11.30 -2.28
C LEU A 80 5.66 -10.44 -3.15
N PRO A 81 4.51 -10.99 -3.59
CA PRO A 81 3.59 -10.29 -4.49
C PRO A 81 2.83 -9.14 -3.79
N TRP A 82 2.87 -9.06 -2.46
CA TRP A 82 2.14 -8.07 -1.68
C TRP A 82 2.82 -6.70 -1.74
N LEU A 83 2.01 -5.64 -1.88
CA LEU A 83 2.51 -4.28 -1.82
C LEU A 83 3.02 -3.95 -0.41
N TRP A 84 2.41 -4.51 0.63
CA TRP A 84 2.83 -4.32 2.02
C TRP A 84 3.14 -5.68 2.68
N VAL A 85 4.34 -5.83 3.23
CA VAL A 85 4.74 -7.08 3.91
C VAL A 85 4.64 -6.94 5.42
N SER A 86 4.01 -7.92 6.07
CA SER A 86 4.03 -8.09 7.52
C SER A 86 5.35 -8.74 7.95
N GLU A 87 5.82 -8.48 9.18
CA GLU A 87 7.06 -9.03 9.75
C GLU A 87 7.15 -10.56 9.67
N ARG A 88 6.01 -11.27 9.56
CA ARG A 88 5.98 -12.73 9.47
C ARG A 88 6.15 -13.28 8.05
N GLY A 89 6.35 -12.46 7.02
CA GLY A 89 6.49 -12.94 5.62
C GLY A 89 5.20 -13.55 5.03
N HIS A 90 4.11 -13.56 5.79
CA HIS A 90 2.81 -14.07 5.35
C HIS A 90 1.95 -12.90 4.90
N GLY A 91 1.39 -13.01 3.68
CA GLY A 91 0.24 -12.20 3.29
C GLY A 91 -0.87 -12.48 4.29
N SER A 92 -1.24 -11.46 5.07
CA SER A 92 -2.33 -11.60 6.03
C SER A 92 -3.59 -11.92 5.24
N ARG A 93 -4.05 -13.17 5.32
CA ARG A 93 -5.37 -13.58 4.83
C ARG A 93 -6.38 -12.66 5.50
N ALA A 94 -7.01 -11.80 4.70
CA ALA A 94 -8.23 -11.11 5.07
C ALA A 94 -9.38 -12.11 5.15
#